data_AF-A0A183H177-F1
#
_entry.id   AF-A0A183H177-F1
#
_cell.length_a   1.000
_cell.length_b   1.000
_cell.length_c   1.000
_cell.angle_alpha   90.00
_cell.angle_beta   90.00
_cell.angle_gamma   90.00
#
_symmetry.space_group_name_H-M   'P 1'
#
loop_
_entity.id
_entity.type
_entity.pdbx_description
1 polymer ?
#
loop_
_entity_poly.entity_id
_entity_poly.type
_entity_poly.pdbx_seq_one_letter_code
_entity_poly.pdbx_strand_id
1 'polypeptide(L)'
;MPLTDIPDVKIDPDGVFKYILIKVVEKASKKEKLIVRGYARCDYHGDVLEETEKELGSDYELVCLGGGRIRHESKDHNILVYGYSQDVPDVDIDSEGLFKYIMIKVTAKPTGEEKLIIRGYKHCKWHKNIFKQTEKEIGTSFSLKCIGGGRIKHEPQKKNLFVYGYSQRYGQAKHEKTVDLLQKKYPEYKITYSYEGY
;
A
#
# COMPACT_ATOMS: atom_id res chain seq x y z
N MET A 1 1.35 28.22 15.63
CA MET A 1 0.13 27.74 16.32
C MET A 1 0.59 27.02 17.58
N PRO A 2 -0.12 27.06 18.72
CA PRO A 2 0.19 26.18 19.86
C PRO A 2 -0.45 24.80 19.65
N LEU A 3 0.16 23.77 20.24
CA LEU A 3 -0.33 22.37 20.13
C LEU A 3 -1.81 22.19 20.54
N THR A 4 -2.33 23.05 21.43
CA THR A 4 -3.73 23.03 21.88
C THR A 4 -4.73 23.39 20.79
N ASP A 5 -4.33 24.23 19.84
CA ASP A 5 -5.23 24.78 18.81
C ASP A 5 -5.37 23.82 17.61
N ILE A 6 -4.52 22.80 17.54
CA ILE A 6 -4.61 21.75 16.53
C ILE A 6 -5.84 20.88 16.86
N PRO A 7 -6.83 20.75 15.96
CA PRO A 7 -8.00 19.90 16.24
C PRO A 7 -7.62 18.44 16.42
N ASP A 8 -8.18 17.78 17.44
CA ASP A 8 -7.94 16.36 17.74
C ASP A 8 -8.35 15.48 16.57
N VAL A 9 -9.46 15.82 15.91
CA VAL A 9 -10.02 15.04 14.81
C VAL A 9 -10.39 15.98 13.66
N LYS A 10 -9.95 15.64 12.45
CA LYS A 10 -10.50 16.18 11.19
C LYS A 10 -10.74 15.02 10.24
N ILE A 11 -12.01 14.70 10.03
CA ILE A 11 -12.43 13.67 9.08
C ILE A 11 -13.57 14.19 8.23
N ASP A 12 -13.70 13.70 6.99
CA ASP A 12 -14.83 14.07 6.15
C ASP A 12 -16.15 13.58 6.76
N PRO A 13 -17.26 14.33 6.61
CA PRO A 13 -18.51 14.06 7.32
C PRO A 13 -19.27 12.83 6.80
N ASP A 14 -18.99 12.39 5.57
CA ASP A 14 -19.67 11.26 4.96
C ASP A 14 -18.74 10.48 4.02
N GLY A 15 -19.02 9.19 3.88
CA GLY A 15 -18.38 8.30 2.90
C GLY A 15 -17.44 7.28 3.52
N VAL A 16 -16.73 6.56 2.65
CA VAL A 16 -15.71 5.56 3.03
C VAL A 16 -14.35 6.07 2.58
N PHE A 17 -13.44 6.31 3.52
CA PHE A 17 -12.16 6.94 3.23
C PHE A 17 -11.03 6.44 4.13
N LYS A 18 -9.80 6.69 3.71
CA LYS A 18 -8.60 6.33 4.49
C LYS A 18 -8.40 7.33 5.62
N TYR A 19 -7.93 6.84 6.76
CA TYR A 19 -7.54 7.67 7.89
C TYR A 19 -6.20 7.23 8.47
N ILE A 20 -5.50 8.15 9.12
CA ILE A 20 -4.30 7.90 9.90
C ILE A 20 -4.41 8.47 11.32
N LEU A 21 -3.76 7.79 12.25
CA LEU A 21 -3.48 8.27 13.60
C LEU A 21 -2.07 8.85 13.60
N ILE A 22 -1.93 10.12 13.99
CA ILE A 22 -0.67 10.85 13.94
C ILE A 22 -0.31 11.31 15.34
N LYS A 23 0.93 11.07 15.75
CA LYS A 23 1.55 11.72 16.90
C LYS A 23 2.25 12.99 16.43
N VAL A 24 1.75 14.12 16.90
CA VAL A 24 2.29 15.47 16.66
C VAL A 24 3.20 15.81 17.82
N VAL A 25 4.46 16.14 17.56
CA VAL A 25 5.42 16.59 18.57
C VAL A 25 5.84 18.03 18.26
N GLU A 26 5.61 18.95 19.19
CA GLU A 26 6.06 20.33 19.07
C GLU A 26 7.57 20.40 19.29
N LYS A 27 8.32 20.90 18.30
CA LYS A 27 9.79 20.82 18.34
C LYS A 27 10.41 21.61 19.49
N ALA A 28 9.81 22.76 19.84
CA ALA A 28 10.29 23.67 20.86
C ALA A 28 10.06 23.16 22.29
N SER A 29 8.84 22.72 22.60
CA SER A 29 8.48 22.31 23.96
C SER A 29 8.61 20.81 24.21
N LYS A 30 8.76 20.01 23.15
CA LYS A 30 8.68 18.54 23.16
C LYS A 30 7.34 17.99 23.66
N LYS A 31 6.30 18.83 23.76
CA LYS A 31 4.94 18.37 24.03
C LYS A 31 4.42 17.59 22.85
N GLU A 32 3.60 16.59 23.14
CA GLU A 32 3.03 15.68 22.15
C GLU A 32 1.52 15.61 22.25
N LYS A 33 0.88 15.32 21.12
CA LYS A 33 -0.56 15.19 20.98
C LYS A 33 -0.88 14.15 19.91
N LEU A 34 -1.92 13.36 20.14
CA LEU A 34 -2.45 12.45 19.13
C LEU A 34 -3.59 13.13 18.37
N ILE A 35 -3.58 12.99 17.06
CA ILE A 35 -4.64 13.51 16.19
C ILE A 35 -5.07 12.45 15.17
N VAL A 36 -6.32 12.52 14.75
CA VAL A 36 -6.91 11.66 13.72
C VAL A 36 -7.21 12.51 12.48
N ARG A 37 -6.77 12.03 11.32
CA ARG A 37 -6.97 12.68 10.02
C ARG A 37 -7.48 11.67 9.00
N GLY A 38 -8.47 12.02 8.19
CA GLY A 38 -8.97 11.13 7.14
C GLY A 38 -9.91 11.82 6.16
N TYR A 39 -9.64 11.69 4.87
CA TYR A 39 -10.33 12.47 3.84
C TYR A 39 -10.67 11.60 2.63
N ALA A 40 -11.88 11.78 2.07
CA ALA A 40 -12.35 11.05 0.90
C ALA A 40 -11.61 11.42 -0.38
N ARG A 41 -11.02 12.62 -0.43
CA ARG A 41 -10.16 13.08 -1.54
C ARG A 41 -8.75 12.44 -1.54
N CYS A 42 -8.35 11.80 -0.45
CA CYS A 42 -7.04 11.18 -0.33
C CYS A 42 -7.11 9.70 -0.74
N ASP A 43 -6.50 9.38 -1.88
CA ASP A 43 -6.45 8.01 -2.40
C ASP A 43 -5.54 7.12 -1.55
N TYR A 44 -4.55 7.70 -0.87
CA TYR A 44 -3.56 7.02 -0.05
C TYR A 44 -3.43 7.62 1.36
N HIS A 45 -2.94 6.81 2.30
CA HIS A 45 -2.61 7.28 3.65
C HIS A 45 -1.48 8.32 3.65
N GLY A 46 -0.56 8.21 2.68
CA GLY A 46 0.50 9.19 2.47
C GLY A 46 -0.02 10.58 2.11
N ASP A 47 -1.10 10.66 1.33
CA ASP A 47 -1.71 11.94 0.95
C ASP A 47 -2.28 12.65 2.19
N VAL A 48 -2.92 11.89 3.10
CA VAL A 48 -3.44 12.43 4.38
C VAL A 48 -2.30 12.97 5.24
N LEU A 49 -1.16 12.27 5.28
CA LEU A 49 0.02 12.72 6.01
C LEU A 49 0.61 13.99 5.38
N GLU A 50 0.81 14.01 4.06
CA GLU A 50 1.36 15.16 3.33
C GLU A 50 0.48 16.40 3.48
N GLU A 51 -0.85 16.26 3.40
CA GLU A 51 -1.78 17.35 3.67
C GLU A 51 -1.66 17.86 5.11
N THR A 52 -1.50 16.96 6.08
CA THR A 52 -1.34 17.35 7.50
C THR A 52 -0.01 18.05 7.76
N GLU A 53 1.08 17.61 7.11
CA GLU A 53 2.39 18.27 7.16
C GLU A 53 2.31 19.70 6.59
N LYS A 54 1.62 19.89 5.46
CA LYS A 54 1.39 21.21 4.87
C LYS A 54 0.53 22.11 5.75
N GLU A 55 -0.49 21.55 6.41
CA GLU A 55 -1.38 22.29 7.32
C GLU A 55 -0.62 22.79 8.57
N LEU A 56 0.19 21.92 9.18
CA LEU A 56 0.84 22.22 10.46
C LEU A 56 2.20 22.92 10.31
N GLY A 57 2.85 22.79 9.15
CA GLY A 57 4.13 23.42 8.86
C GLY A 57 5.32 22.78 9.58
N SER A 58 6.45 23.48 9.61
CA SER A 58 7.74 22.93 10.06
C SER A 58 7.96 22.93 11.57
N ASP A 59 7.07 23.53 12.36
CA ASP A 59 7.22 23.65 13.82
C ASP A 59 6.96 22.34 14.56
N TYR A 60 6.33 21.38 13.87
CA TYR A 60 5.97 20.08 14.40
C TYR A 60 6.72 18.96 13.70
N GLU A 61 6.93 17.87 14.43
CA GLU A 61 7.33 16.58 13.91
C GLU A 61 6.10 15.67 13.94
N LEU A 62 5.79 15.06 12.79
CA LEU A 62 4.64 14.17 12.64
C LEU A 62 5.11 12.73 12.52
N VAL A 63 4.60 11.88 13.41
CA VAL A 63 4.85 10.44 13.39
C VAL A 63 3.53 9.74 13.12
N CYS A 64 3.38 9.16 11.93
CA CYS A 64 2.23 8.32 11.62
C CYS A 64 2.32 7.01 12.42
N LEU A 65 1.39 6.81 13.36
CA LEU A 65 1.33 5.63 14.22
C LEU A 65 0.58 4.46 13.58
N GLY A 66 -0.14 4.72 12.49
CA GLY A 66 -1.01 3.75 11.84
C GLY A 66 -2.28 4.42 11.32
N GLY A 67 -3.36 3.67 11.18
CA GLY A 67 -4.59 4.13 10.53
C GLY A 67 -5.40 2.96 9.97
N GLY A 68 -6.24 3.23 8.99
CA GLY A 68 -7.15 2.24 8.41
C GLY A 68 -8.14 2.91 7.46
N ARG A 69 -9.40 2.47 7.50
CA ARG A 69 -10.55 3.09 6.84
C ARG A 69 -11.58 3.54 7.86
N ILE A 70 -12.24 4.63 7.55
CA ILE A 70 -13.43 5.11 8.23
C ILE A 70 -14.58 5.02 7.23
N ARG A 71 -15.72 4.49 7.68
CA ARG A 71 -17.02 4.70 7.06
C ARG A 71 -17.80 5.63 7.97
N HIS A 72 -18.04 6.84 7.50
CA HIS A 72 -18.81 7.86 8.21
C HIS A 72 -20.16 8.02 7.52
N GLU A 73 -21.23 7.81 8.28
CA GLU A 73 -22.61 7.96 7.85
C GLU A 73 -23.25 9.00 8.76
N SER A 74 -23.15 10.29 8.40
CA SER A 74 -23.58 11.39 9.28
C SER A 74 -25.07 11.34 9.60
N LYS A 75 -25.87 10.90 8.63
CA LYS A 75 -27.33 10.73 8.76
C LYS A 75 -27.72 9.72 9.82
N ASP A 76 -26.92 8.66 9.96
CA ASP A 76 -27.16 7.58 10.92
C ASP A 76 -26.35 7.78 12.22
N HIS A 77 -25.65 8.91 12.34
CA HIS A 77 -24.70 9.21 13.42
C HIS A 77 -23.70 8.07 13.69
N ASN A 78 -23.32 7.37 12.61
CA ASN A 78 -22.53 6.15 12.70
C ASN A 78 -21.13 6.38 12.10
N ILE A 79 -20.12 5.95 12.85
CA ILE A 79 -18.73 5.94 12.42
C ILE A 79 -18.18 4.54 12.66
N LEU A 80 -17.93 3.81 11.59
CA LEU A 80 -17.23 2.53 11.65
C LEU A 80 -15.77 2.75 11.29
N VAL A 81 -14.87 2.48 12.24
CA VAL A 81 -13.42 2.48 12.04
C VAL A 81 -12.97 1.03 11.87
N TYR A 82 -12.31 0.72 10.76
CA TYR A 82 -11.93 -0.66 10.43
C TYR A 82 -10.71 -0.73 9.51
N GLY A 83 -10.11 -1.92 9.44
CA GLY A 83 -8.90 -2.17 8.65
C GLY A 83 -7.64 -1.56 9.29
N TYR A 84 -6.49 -1.83 8.68
CA TYR A 84 -5.19 -1.35 9.13
C TYR A 84 -4.55 -0.48 8.05
N SER A 85 -3.86 0.60 8.43
CA SER A 85 -3.15 1.55 7.54
C SER A 85 -2.09 0.87 6.69
N GLN A 86 -1.69 -0.33 7.12
CA GLN A 86 -0.54 -1.03 6.62
C GLN A 86 -0.85 -2.43 6.10
N ASP A 87 -2.10 -2.71 5.70
CA ASP A 87 -2.36 -3.93 4.97
C ASP A 87 -1.96 -3.77 3.51
N VAL A 88 -0.65 -3.74 3.27
CA VAL A 88 -0.07 -3.79 1.92
C VAL A 88 -0.53 -5.11 1.31
N PRO A 89 -1.39 -5.14 0.27
CA PRO A 89 -1.93 -6.41 -0.21
C PRO A 89 -0.81 -7.35 -0.66
N ASP A 90 -0.89 -8.62 -0.28
CA ASP A 90 0.08 -9.64 -0.70
C ASP A 90 0.15 -9.75 -2.22
N VAL A 91 -0.96 -9.52 -2.91
CA VAL A 91 -1.04 -9.53 -4.37
C VAL A 91 -1.90 -8.38 -4.83
N ASP A 92 -1.35 -7.58 -5.75
CA ASP A 92 -2.09 -6.58 -6.51
C ASP A 92 -1.67 -6.65 -7.99
N ILE A 93 -2.57 -7.12 -8.84
CA ILE A 93 -2.30 -7.38 -10.26
C ILE A 93 -3.53 -7.03 -11.09
N ASP A 94 -3.32 -6.69 -12.35
CA ASP A 94 -4.42 -6.47 -13.30
C ASP A 94 -5.30 -7.72 -13.44
N SER A 95 -6.60 -7.48 -13.59
CA SER A 95 -7.66 -8.51 -13.59
C SER A 95 -7.64 -9.44 -14.80
N GLU A 96 -6.85 -9.13 -15.83
CA GLU A 96 -6.72 -9.95 -17.04
C GLU A 96 -5.54 -9.52 -17.91
N GLY A 97 -5.20 -10.33 -18.90
CA GLY A 97 -4.24 -10.07 -19.97
C GLY A 97 -2.81 -10.46 -19.64
N LEU A 98 -1.85 -9.96 -20.43
CA LEU A 98 -0.44 -10.30 -20.31
C LEU A 98 0.36 -9.07 -19.88
N PHE A 99 1.06 -9.17 -18.76
CA PHE A 99 1.77 -8.05 -18.17
C PHE A 99 3.03 -8.49 -17.41
N LYS A 100 3.91 -7.52 -17.16
CA LYS A 100 5.09 -7.74 -16.31
C LYS A 100 4.68 -7.72 -14.84
N TYR A 101 5.39 -8.50 -14.02
CA TYR A 101 5.22 -8.46 -12.58
C TYR A 101 6.57 -8.44 -11.87
N ILE A 102 6.58 -7.93 -10.65
CA ILE A 102 7.72 -7.99 -9.73
C ILE A 102 7.32 -8.59 -8.38
N MET A 103 8.29 -9.21 -7.75
CA MET A 103 8.22 -9.66 -6.36
C MET A 103 9.02 -8.69 -5.50
N ILE A 104 8.39 -8.16 -4.47
CA ILE A 104 9.00 -7.18 -3.57
C ILE A 104 8.99 -7.73 -2.16
N LYS A 105 10.13 -7.65 -1.49
CA LYS A 105 10.22 -7.78 -0.04
C LYS A 105 9.94 -6.43 0.60
N VAL A 106 8.92 -6.40 1.44
CA VAL A 106 8.49 -5.23 2.21
C VAL A 106 8.94 -5.45 3.64
N THR A 107 9.67 -4.51 4.21
CA THR A 107 10.09 -4.52 5.62
C THR A 107 9.46 -3.33 6.33
N ALA A 108 8.65 -3.55 7.36
CA ALA A 108 8.12 -2.49 8.20
C ALA A 108 9.28 -1.87 9.01
N LYS A 109 9.56 -0.58 8.81
CA LYS A 109 10.65 0.10 9.55
C LYS A 109 10.45 0.09 11.08
N PRO A 110 9.22 0.22 11.62
CA PRO A 110 9.02 0.24 13.08
C PRO A 110 9.25 -1.11 13.76
N THR A 111 8.86 -2.22 13.13
CA THR A 111 8.86 -3.55 13.75
C THR A 111 9.95 -4.48 13.20
N GLY A 112 10.50 -4.17 12.02
CA GLY A 112 11.40 -5.05 11.28
C GLY A 112 10.69 -6.24 10.61
N GLU A 113 9.36 -6.34 10.71
CA GLU A 113 8.59 -7.42 10.10
C GLU A 113 8.70 -7.39 8.59
N GLU A 114 8.87 -8.57 7.99
CA GLU A 114 9.04 -8.72 6.56
C GLU A 114 7.89 -9.50 5.94
N LYS A 115 7.44 -9.06 4.76
CA LYS A 115 6.54 -9.85 3.92
C LYS A 115 6.87 -9.72 2.44
N LEU A 116 6.40 -10.69 1.66
CA LEU A 116 6.53 -10.70 0.21
C LEU A 116 5.23 -10.25 -0.42
N ILE A 117 5.34 -9.36 -1.40
CA ILE A 117 4.19 -8.88 -2.18
C ILE A 117 4.45 -9.05 -3.68
N ILE A 118 3.36 -9.25 -4.42
CA ILE A 118 3.34 -9.38 -5.88
C ILE A 118 2.64 -8.17 -6.48
N ARG A 119 3.29 -7.53 -7.44
CA ARG A 119 2.77 -6.36 -8.16
C ARG A 119 2.90 -6.55 -9.67
N GLY A 120 1.84 -6.30 -10.44
CA GLY A 120 1.88 -6.49 -11.90
C GLY A 120 0.75 -5.80 -12.66
N TYR A 121 1.12 -4.89 -13.56
CA TYR A 121 0.15 -4.01 -14.24
C TYR A 121 0.43 -3.90 -15.75
N LYS A 122 -0.61 -3.91 -16.59
CA LYS A 122 -0.55 -3.79 -18.05
C LYS A 122 0.03 -2.44 -18.48
N HIS A 123 -0.31 -1.35 -17.80
CA HIS A 123 0.20 -0.02 -18.14
C HIS A 123 1.70 0.14 -17.88
N CYS A 124 2.27 -0.72 -17.03
CA CYS A 124 3.70 -0.71 -16.73
C CYS A 124 4.51 -1.51 -17.78
N LYS A 125 5.01 -0.79 -18.79
CA LYS A 125 5.87 -1.38 -19.85
C LYS A 125 7.14 -2.06 -19.33
N TRP A 126 7.65 -1.63 -18.17
CA TRP A 126 8.91 -2.07 -17.57
C TRP A 126 8.75 -2.41 -16.08
N HIS A 127 9.49 -3.41 -15.60
CA HIS A 127 9.50 -3.80 -14.17
C HIS A 127 9.84 -2.64 -13.23
N LYS A 128 10.76 -1.75 -13.64
CA LYS A 128 11.14 -0.56 -12.86
C LYS A 128 9.97 0.41 -12.63
N ASN A 129 9.02 0.46 -13.55
CA ASN A 129 7.86 1.34 -13.43
C ASN A 129 6.89 0.80 -12.36
N ILE A 130 6.70 -0.52 -12.31
CA ILE A 130 5.92 -1.19 -11.26
C ILE A 130 6.55 -0.90 -9.89
N PHE A 131 7.88 -1.02 -9.78
CA PHE A 131 8.58 -0.76 -8.53
C PHE A 131 8.42 0.69 -8.06
N LYS A 132 8.68 1.67 -8.94
CA LYS A 132 8.50 3.10 -8.64
C LYS A 132 7.05 3.45 -8.24
N GLN A 133 6.08 2.82 -8.88
CA GLN A 133 4.68 3.02 -8.53
C GLN A 133 4.39 2.43 -7.14
N THR A 134 4.89 1.23 -6.86
CA THR A 134 4.73 0.58 -5.55
C THR A 134 5.39 1.38 -4.42
N GLU A 135 6.56 1.98 -4.66
CA GLU A 135 7.24 2.87 -3.71
C GLU A 135 6.36 4.07 -3.32
N LYS A 136 5.63 4.64 -4.28
CA LYS A 136 4.69 5.74 -4.03
C LYS A 136 3.45 5.27 -3.26
N GLU A 137 2.87 4.15 -3.66
CA GLU A 137 1.64 3.59 -3.06
C GLU A 137 1.84 3.20 -1.59
N ILE A 138 2.99 2.61 -1.25
CA ILE A 138 3.28 2.10 0.09
C ILE A 138 3.85 3.19 1.01
N GLY A 139 4.52 4.21 0.46
CA GLY A 139 5.10 5.31 1.22
C GLY A 139 6.38 4.96 1.98
N THR A 140 6.83 5.89 2.84
CA THR A 140 8.15 5.87 3.47
C THR A 140 8.24 5.04 4.75
N SER A 141 7.11 4.58 5.31
CA SER A 141 7.07 3.76 6.52
C SER A 141 7.62 2.34 6.32
N PHE A 142 7.83 1.93 5.06
CA PHE A 142 8.37 0.63 4.71
C PHE A 142 9.68 0.77 3.93
N SER A 143 10.52 -0.25 4.05
CA SER A 143 11.65 -0.47 3.16
C SER A 143 11.25 -1.49 2.09
N LEU A 144 11.45 -1.16 0.82
CA LEU A 144 11.10 -2.01 -0.30
C LEU A 144 12.35 -2.52 -1.00
N LYS A 145 12.42 -3.83 -1.23
CA LYS A 145 13.46 -4.46 -2.04
C LYS A 145 12.83 -5.32 -3.12
N CYS A 146 13.01 -4.93 -4.38
CA CYS A 146 12.66 -5.80 -5.51
C CYS A 146 13.62 -7.01 -5.53
N ILE A 147 13.07 -8.22 -5.40
CA ILE A 147 13.85 -9.47 -5.34
C ILE A 147 13.71 -10.34 -6.59
N GLY A 148 13.08 -9.80 -7.64
CA GLY A 148 12.95 -10.45 -8.93
C GLY A 148 11.68 -10.02 -9.66
N GLY A 149 11.50 -10.55 -10.87
CA GLY A 149 10.24 -10.42 -11.59
C GLY A 149 10.09 -11.42 -12.71
N GLY A 150 9.07 -11.20 -13.53
CA GLY A 150 8.75 -12.00 -14.70
C GLY A 150 7.53 -11.42 -15.42
N ARG A 151 6.69 -12.28 -15.96
CA ARG A 151 5.41 -11.97 -16.58
C ARG A 151 4.31 -12.84 -16.00
N ILE A 152 3.10 -12.31 -16.06
CA ILE A 152 1.87 -13.01 -15.73
C ILE A 152 0.97 -12.92 -16.95
N LYS A 153 0.39 -14.06 -17.33
CA LYS A 153 -0.77 -14.15 -18.22
C LYS A 153 -1.98 -14.50 -17.36
N HIS A 154 -2.94 -13.58 -17.27
CA HIS A 154 -4.16 -13.71 -16.49
C HIS A 154 -5.36 -13.89 -17.42
N GLU A 155 -5.96 -15.07 -17.40
CA GLU A 155 -7.14 -15.42 -18.21
C GLU A 155 -8.32 -15.73 -17.27
N PRO A 156 -9.06 -14.71 -16.77
CA PRO A 156 -10.12 -14.92 -15.77
C PRO A 156 -11.26 -15.79 -16.30
N GLN A 157 -11.57 -15.71 -17.61
CA GLN A 157 -12.60 -16.54 -18.26
C GLN A 157 -12.29 -18.04 -18.17
N LYS A 158 -11.02 -18.41 -18.06
CA LYS A 158 -10.56 -19.80 -17.90
C LYS A 158 -10.15 -20.12 -16.46
N LYS A 159 -10.31 -19.17 -15.53
CA LYS A 159 -9.73 -19.20 -14.17
C LYS A 159 -8.27 -19.67 -14.19
N ASN A 160 -7.48 -19.12 -15.11
CA ASN A 160 -6.10 -19.55 -15.35
C ASN A 160 -5.10 -18.39 -15.19
N LEU A 161 -4.02 -18.66 -14.48
CA LEU A 161 -2.88 -17.74 -14.32
C LEU A 161 -1.59 -18.48 -14.65
N PHE A 162 -0.77 -17.89 -15.51
CA PHE A 162 0.54 -18.44 -15.86
C PHE A 162 1.66 -17.45 -15.57
N VAL A 163 2.60 -17.85 -14.71
CA VAL A 163 3.73 -17.04 -14.24
C VAL A 163 5.01 -17.51 -14.92
N TYR A 164 5.74 -16.63 -15.61
CA TYR A 164 6.93 -17.08 -16.34
C TYR A 164 7.96 -15.98 -16.62
N GLY A 165 9.11 -16.37 -17.16
CA GLY A 165 10.18 -15.47 -17.60
C GLY A 165 10.86 -14.70 -16.47
N TYR A 166 11.50 -13.57 -16.79
CA TYR A 166 12.35 -12.85 -15.83
C TYR A 166 12.31 -11.33 -16.01
N SER A 167 12.81 -10.60 -15.01
CA SER A 167 13.11 -9.17 -15.13
C SER A 167 14.55 -8.96 -15.59
N GLN A 168 14.74 -8.22 -16.69
CA GLN A 168 16.09 -7.87 -17.17
C GLN A 168 16.92 -7.10 -16.13
N ARG A 169 16.27 -6.32 -15.26
CA ARG A 169 16.94 -5.51 -14.24
C ARG A 169 17.08 -6.20 -12.90
N TYR A 170 16.05 -6.94 -12.49
CA TYR A 170 15.94 -7.48 -11.13
C TYR A 170 16.19 -9.00 -11.07
N GLY A 171 16.45 -9.63 -12.22
CA GLY A 171 16.57 -11.07 -12.33
C GLY A 171 15.23 -11.79 -12.28
N GLN A 172 15.30 -13.11 -12.22
CA GLN A 172 14.15 -13.99 -12.14
C GLN A 172 13.66 -14.10 -10.70
N ALA A 173 12.36 -13.92 -10.49
CA ALA A 173 11.74 -14.19 -9.19
C ALA A 173 11.61 -15.70 -8.94
N LYS A 174 11.49 -16.10 -7.67
CA LYS A 174 11.08 -17.47 -7.29
C LYS A 174 9.60 -17.66 -7.62
N HIS A 175 9.30 -18.21 -8.80
CA HIS A 175 7.93 -18.24 -9.32
C HIS A 175 6.98 -19.07 -8.45
N GLU A 176 7.48 -20.08 -7.74
CA GLU A 176 6.71 -20.88 -6.79
C GLU A 176 6.11 -20.01 -5.70
N LYS A 177 6.90 -19.07 -5.15
CA LYS A 177 6.43 -18.14 -4.13
C LYS A 177 5.40 -17.14 -4.68
N THR A 178 5.54 -16.74 -5.94
CA THR A 178 4.52 -15.96 -6.63
C THR A 178 3.21 -16.75 -6.73
N VAL A 179 3.29 -18.03 -7.14
CA VAL A 179 2.13 -18.91 -7.27
C VAL A 179 1.46 -19.16 -5.92
N ASP A 180 2.22 -19.41 -4.84
CA ASP A 180 1.69 -19.57 -3.49
C ASP A 180 0.81 -18.37 -3.07
N LEU A 181 1.29 -17.14 -3.32
CA LEU A 181 0.56 -15.91 -2.98
C LEU A 181 -0.64 -15.69 -3.91
N LEU A 182 -0.50 -15.98 -5.20
CA LEU A 182 -1.61 -15.89 -6.15
C LEU A 182 -2.70 -16.91 -5.82
N GLN A 183 -2.35 -18.13 -5.42
CA GLN A 183 -3.31 -19.19 -5.07
C GLN A 183 -4.13 -18.81 -3.85
N LYS A 184 -3.54 -18.10 -2.87
CA LYS A 184 -4.29 -17.55 -1.73
C LYS A 184 -5.33 -16.52 -2.16
N LYS A 185 -5.00 -15.65 -3.13
CA LYS A 185 -5.93 -14.63 -3.64
C LYS A 185 -6.98 -15.20 -4.61
N TYR A 186 -6.60 -16.20 -5.40
CA TYR A 186 -7.44 -16.84 -6.42
C TYR A 186 -7.52 -18.36 -6.17
N PRO A 187 -8.21 -18.80 -5.11
CA PRO A 187 -8.19 -20.21 -4.67
C PRO A 187 -8.77 -21.17 -5.70
N GLU A 188 -9.71 -20.70 -6.54
CA GLU A 188 -10.34 -21.49 -7.59
C GLU A 188 -9.57 -21.51 -8.92
N TYR A 189 -8.47 -20.77 -9.03
CA TYR A 189 -7.72 -20.68 -10.26
C TYR A 189 -6.75 -21.84 -10.39
N LYS A 190 -6.56 -22.30 -11.64
CA LYS A 190 -5.39 -23.09 -12.02
C LYS A 190 -4.23 -22.12 -12.22
N ILE A 191 -3.22 -22.21 -11.37
CA ILE A 191 -2.05 -21.34 -11.41
C ILE A 191 -0.82 -22.19 -11.68
N THR A 192 -0.11 -21.91 -12.78
CA THR A 192 1.10 -22.63 -13.16
C THR A 192 2.26 -21.68 -13.38
N TYR A 193 3.49 -22.20 -13.37
CA TYR A 193 4.67 -21.41 -13.66
C TYR A 193 5.66 -22.14 -14.56
N SER A 194 6.52 -21.38 -15.23
CA SER A 194 7.69 -21.89 -15.95
C SER A 194 8.88 -20.95 -15.76
N TYR A 195 10.07 -21.52 -15.61
CA TYR A 195 11.32 -20.77 -15.60
C TYR A 195 11.80 -20.38 -17.00
N GLU A 196 11.17 -20.92 -18.03
CA GLU A 196 11.48 -20.67 -19.43
C GLU A 196 10.58 -19.59 -20.04
N GLY A 197 11.04 -19.04 -21.17
CA GLY A 197 10.31 -18.04 -21.95
C GLY A 197 10.58 -16.58 -21.56
N TYR A 198 10.23 -15.66 -22.47
CA TYR A 198 10.25 -14.22 -22.23
C TYR A 198 8.96 -13.58 -22.72
#